data_AF-A0A2K4MTS7-F1
#
_entry.id   AF-A0A2K4MTS7-F1
#
_cell.length_a   1.000
_cell.length_b   1.000
_cell.length_c   1.000
_cell.angle_alpha   90.00
_cell.angle_beta   90.00
_cell.angle_gamma   90.00
#
_symmetry.space_group_name_H-M   'P 1'
#
loop_
_entity.id
_entity.type
_entity.pdbx_description
1 polymer ?
#
loop_
_entity_poly.entity_id
_entity_poly.type
_entity_poly.pdbx_seq_one_letter_code
_entity_poly.pdbx_strand_id
1 'polypeptide(L)'
;MVSLLVDAVESCCGAMESGHKRWLEAQEEVYRHWLWPLAPSFSLSKGEVERRVDGSLLAGAALWQAQADTQRELMLAVEKLWLEMGRNLQQQLPDGDAAPIAVMRRALEVGCASGAALSTASRQAGHFAATNFSGTPLKAARDVRKVLTQR
;
A
#
# COMPACT_ATOMS: atom_id res chain seq x y z
N MET A 1 13.74 -4.39 -26.39
CA MET A 1 12.37 -4.96 -26.28
C MET A 1 12.27 -5.93 -25.12
N VAL A 2 12.93 -7.09 -25.14
CA VAL A 2 12.93 -8.04 -24.00
C VAL A 2 13.48 -7.38 -22.73
N SER A 3 14.53 -6.56 -22.83
CA SER A 3 15.15 -5.86 -21.69
C SER A 3 14.17 -4.99 -20.89
N LEU A 4 13.39 -4.11 -21.53
CA LEU A 4 12.51 -3.17 -20.81
C LEU A 4 11.33 -3.86 -20.11
N LEU A 5 10.84 -4.95 -20.70
CA LEU A 5 9.78 -5.76 -20.11
C LEU A 5 10.32 -6.60 -18.95
N VAL A 6 11.55 -7.10 -19.07
CA VAL A 6 12.30 -7.72 -17.98
C VAL A 6 12.53 -6.73 -16.84
N ASP A 7 13.03 -5.52 -17.11
CA ASP A 7 13.27 -4.47 -16.09
C ASP A 7 11.98 -4.10 -15.34
N ALA A 8 10.85 -4.03 -16.05
CA ALA A 8 9.55 -3.72 -15.45
C ALA A 8 9.00 -4.88 -14.59
N VAL A 9 9.21 -6.13 -15.03
CA VAL A 9 8.88 -7.33 -14.24
C VAL A 9 9.78 -7.42 -13.00
N GLU A 10 11.08 -7.19 -13.14
CA GLU A 10 12.03 -7.12 -12.02
C GLU A 10 11.63 -6.03 -11.03
N SER A 11 11.20 -4.86 -11.51
CA SER A 11 10.68 -3.80 -10.64
C SER A 11 9.41 -4.23 -9.89
N CYS A 12 8.54 -5.05 -10.49
CA CYS A 12 7.36 -5.58 -9.80
C CYS A 12 7.76 -6.61 -8.74
N CYS A 13 8.65 -7.55 -9.09
CA CYS A 13 9.18 -8.54 -8.16
C CYS A 13 9.88 -7.87 -6.97
N GLY A 14 10.74 -6.88 -7.22
CA GLY A 14 11.42 -6.13 -6.15
C GLY A 14 10.45 -5.36 -5.24
N ALA A 15 9.38 -4.79 -5.79
CA ALA A 15 8.32 -4.15 -4.99
C ALA A 15 7.57 -5.17 -4.12
N MET A 16 7.29 -6.37 -4.66
CA MET A 16 6.66 -7.45 -3.89
C MET A 16 7.59 -7.99 -2.78
N GLU A 17 8.86 -8.23 -3.07
CA GLU A 17 9.83 -8.75 -2.09
C GLU A 17 10.06 -7.76 -0.95
N SER A 18 10.32 -6.50 -1.28
CA SER A 18 10.52 -5.43 -0.28
C SER A 18 9.25 -5.15 0.52
N GLY A 19 8.08 -5.18 -0.13
CA GLY A 19 6.77 -5.10 0.53
C GLY A 19 6.52 -6.26 1.48
N HIS A 20 6.75 -7.49 1.02
CA HIS A 20 6.60 -8.69 1.82
C HIS A 20 7.51 -8.69 3.05
N LYS A 21 8.77 -8.27 2.90
CA LYS A 21 9.70 -8.13 4.02
C LYS A 21 9.19 -7.15 5.08
N ARG A 22 8.79 -5.93 4.68
CA ARG A 22 8.23 -4.93 5.61
C ARG A 22 6.97 -5.43 6.30
N TRP A 23 6.12 -6.13 5.56
CA TRP A 23 4.90 -6.70 6.11
C TRP A 23 5.18 -7.80 7.14
N LEU A 24 6.15 -8.68 6.90
CA LEU A 24 6.59 -9.69 7.86
C LEU A 24 7.18 -9.04 9.13
N GLU A 25 8.02 -8.01 8.98
CA GLU A 25 8.57 -7.25 10.12
C GLU A 25 7.44 -6.62 10.96
N ALA A 26 6.45 -6.01 10.31
CA ALA A 26 5.29 -5.45 10.99
C ALA A 26 4.41 -6.53 11.66
N GLN A 27 4.26 -7.70 11.02
CA GLN A 27 3.54 -8.83 11.61
C GLN A 27 4.23 -9.36 12.85
N GLU A 28 5.55 -9.54 12.80
CA GLU A 28 6.33 -9.99 13.95
C GLU A 28 6.09 -9.04 15.14
N GLU A 29 6.12 -7.74 14.89
CA GLU A 29 5.88 -6.73 15.92
C GLU A 29 4.46 -6.78 16.50
N VAL A 30 3.45 -7.01 15.65
CA VAL A 30 2.07 -7.24 16.08
C VAL A 30 1.97 -8.47 16.97
N TYR A 31 2.52 -9.61 16.54
CA TYR A 31 2.50 -10.83 17.32
C TYR A 31 3.24 -10.67 18.65
N ARG A 32 4.38 -9.97 18.66
CA ARG A 32 5.11 -9.66 19.88
C ARG A 32 4.24 -8.88 20.88
N HIS A 33 3.46 -7.92 20.40
CA HIS A 33 2.55 -7.13 21.23
C HIS A 33 1.27 -7.88 21.63
N TRP A 34 0.74 -8.75 20.77
CA TRP A 34 -0.53 -9.46 20.99
C TRP A 34 -0.38 -10.76 21.78
N LEU A 35 0.78 -11.42 21.69
CA LEU A 35 1.11 -12.61 22.47
C LEU A 35 1.68 -12.24 23.84
N TRP A 36 2.10 -10.99 24.04
CA TRP A 36 2.60 -10.48 25.31
C TRP A 36 1.67 -10.74 26.52
N PRO A 37 0.33 -10.64 26.43
CA PRO A 37 -0.56 -10.97 27.54
C PRO A 37 -0.50 -12.44 27.99
N LEU A 38 0.02 -13.34 27.14
CA LEU A 38 0.21 -14.76 27.47
C LEU A 38 1.50 -14.99 28.26
N ALA A 39 2.39 -14.00 28.34
CA ALA A 39 3.59 -14.09 29.16
C ALA A 39 3.20 -14.04 30.66
N PRO A 40 3.74 -14.94 31.50
CA PRO A 40 3.49 -14.91 32.94
C PRO A 40 3.88 -13.53 33.47
N SER A 41 2.92 -12.74 33.91
CA SER A 41 3.19 -11.41 34.44
C SER A 41 2.46 -11.20 35.75
N PHE A 42 3.21 -10.65 36.72
CA PHE A 42 2.70 -10.13 37.98
C PHE A 42 1.63 -9.07 37.72
N SER A 43 0.84 -8.73 38.75
CA SER A 43 -0.20 -7.70 38.66
C SER A 43 0.35 -6.41 38.04
N LEU A 44 -0.14 -6.07 36.85
CA LEU A 44 0.30 -4.89 36.12
C LEU A 44 -0.29 -3.64 36.74
N SER A 45 0.50 -2.58 36.80
CA SER A 45 -0.03 -1.25 37.08
C SER A 45 -0.93 -0.79 35.92
N LYS A 46 -1.89 0.09 36.23
CA LYS A 46 -2.78 0.70 35.23
C LYS A 46 -1.99 1.32 34.07
N GLY A 47 -0.91 2.05 34.36
CA GLY A 47 -0.06 2.69 33.35
C GLY A 47 0.66 1.70 32.42
N GLU A 48 1.00 0.51 32.92
CA GLU A 48 1.61 -0.54 32.09
C GLU A 48 0.59 -1.20 31.16
N VAL A 49 -0.63 -1.46 31.65
CA VAL A 49 -1.73 -1.96 30.82
C VAL A 49 -2.03 -0.98 29.69
N GLU A 50 -2.12 0.30 30.02
CA GLU A 50 -2.37 1.38 29.06
C GLU A 50 -1.27 1.49 28.00
N ARG A 51 0.00 1.44 28.40
CA ARG A 51 1.15 1.44 27.48
C ARG A 51 1.12 0.24 26.54
N ARG A 52 0.77 -0.94 27.06
CA ARG A 52 0.67 -2.17 26.26
C ARG A 52 -0.43 -2.07 25.21
N VAL A 53 -1.62 -1.61 25.61
CA VAL A 53 -2.75 -1.41 24.68
C VAL A 53 -2.37 -0.40 23.59
N ASP A 54 -1.77 0.74 23.95
CA ASP A 54 -1.30 1.72 22.98
C ASP A 54 -0.26 1.12 22.02
N GLY A 55 0.68 0.31 22.53
CA GLY A 55 1.67 -0.41 21.74
C GLY A 55 1.04 -1.41 20.75
N SER A 56 0.08 -2.23 21.20
CA SER A 56 -0.63 -3.18 20.33
C SER A 56 -1.42 -2.48 19.23
N LEU A 57 -2.06 -1.34 19.52
CA LEU A 57 -2.79 -0.55 18.52
C LEU A 57 -1.84 0.13 17.54
N LEU A 58 -0.70 0.63 18.00
CA LEU A 58 0.36 1.18 17.15
C LEU A 58 0.95 0.11 16.22
N ALA A 59 1.21 -1.10 16.73
CA ALA A 59 1.70 -2.21 15.91
C ALA A 59 0.70 -2.58 14.81
N GLY A 60 -0.60 -2.65 15.15
CA GLY A 60 -1.66 -2.88 14.16
C GLY A 60 -1.74 -1.76 13.10
N ALA A 61 -1.56 -0.51 13.52
CA ALA A 61 -1.50 0.62 12.59
C ALA A 61 -0.30 0.53 11.63
N ALA A 62 0.86 0.14 12.14
CA ALA A 62 2.07 -0.07 11.35
C ALA A 62 1.91 -1.20 10.33
N LEU A 63 1.25 -2.31 10.71
CA LEU A 63 0.95 -3.42 9.80
C LEU A 63 0.05 -2.98 8.64
N TRP A 64 -1.01 -2.21 8.94
CA TRP A 64 -1.88 -1.65 7.89
C TRP A 64 -1.09 -0.72 6.96
N GLN A 65 -0.26 0.16 7.52
CA GLN A 65 0.54 1.09 6.72
C GLN A 65 1.52 0.33 5.81
N ALA A 66 2.20 -0.71 6.31
CA ALA A 66 3.09 -1.56 5.52
C ALA A 66 2.37 -2.24 4.34
N GLN A 67 1.13 -2.71 4.56
CA GLN A 67 0.30 -3.25 3.49
C GLN A 67 -0.05 -2.19 2.43
N ALA A 68 -0.47 -0.99 2.87
CA ALA A 68 -0.85 0.09 1.96
C ALA A 68 0.34 0.61 1.13
N ASP A 69 1.51 0.72 1.74
CA ASP A 69 2.75 1.11 1.06
C ASP A 69 3.15 0.07 0.01
N THR A 70 3.05 -1.22 0.35
CA THR A 70 3.28 -2.32 -0.60
C THR A 70 2.32 -2.26 -1.79
N GLN A 71 1.03 -2.05 -1.53
CA GLN A 71 0.04 -1.92 -2.60
C GLN A 71 0.33 -0.70 -3.48
N ARG A 72 0.73 0.43 -2.88
CA ARG A 72 1.09 1.65 -3.62
C ARG A 72 2.28 1.43 -4.54
N GLU A 73 3.32 0.76 -4.07
CA GLU A 73 4.51 0.44 -4.86
C GLU A 73 4.22 -0.54 -5.98
N LEU A 74 3.40 -1.57 -5.72
CA LEU A 74 2.99 -2.52 -6.75
C LEU A 74 2.16 -1.83 -7.84
N MET A 75 1.20 -0.97 -7.47
CA MET A 75 0.41 -0.21 -8.46
C MET A 75 1.30 0.72 -9.30
N LEU A 76 2.34 1.31 -8.70
CA LEU A 76 3.34 2.10 -9.43
C LEU A 76 4.14 1.26 -10.43
N ALA A 77 4.58 0.07 -10.04
CA ALA A 77 5.34 -0.81 -10.91
C ALA A 77 4.49 -1.31 -12.09
N VAL A 78 3.24 -1.69 -11.81
CA VAL A 78 2.26 -2.09 -12.84
C VAL A 78 1.92 -0.93 -13.78
N GLU A 79 1.74 0.29 -13.26
CA GLU A 79 1.50 1.49 -14.08
C GLU A 79 2.65 1.71 -15.07
N LYS A 80 3.90 1.60 -14.61
CA LYS A 80 5.08 1.74 -15.49
C LYS A 80 5.11 0.67 -16.57
N LEU A 81 4.87 -0.59 -16.21
CA LEU A 81 4.80 -1.70 -17.17
C LEU A 81 3.71 -1.45 -18.22
N TRP A 82 2.52 -1.05 -17.79
CA TRP A 82 1.38 -0.76 -18.68
C TRP A 82 1.70 0.37 -19.66
N LEU A 83 2.27 1.47 -19.17
CA LEU A 83 2.67 2.60 -20.02
C LEU A 83 3.74 2.20 -21.04
N GLU A 84 4.70 1.37 -20.63
CA GLU A 84 5.75 0.89 -21.52
C GLU A 84 5.19 -0.06 -22.58
N MET A 85 4.30 -0.99 -22.23
CA MET A 85 3.58 -1.81 -23.19
C MET A 85 2.78 -0.95 -24.18
N GLY A 86 2.12 0.10 -23.68
CA GLY A 86 1.38 1.05 -24.51
C GLY A 86 2.26 1.77 -25.54
N ARG A 87 3.41 2.29 -25.12
CA ARG A 87 4.39 2.92 -26.04
C ARG A 87 4.91 1.94 -27.09
N ASN A 88 5.22 0.71 -26.68
CA ASN A 88 5.70 -0.32 -27.62
C ASN A 88 4.63 -0.67 -28.66
N LEU A 89 3.37 -0.82 -28.25
CA LEU A 89 2.26 -1.04 -29.17
C LEU A 89 2.06 0.16 -30.11
N GLN A 90 2.23 1.40 -29.64
CA GLN A 90 2.18 2.60 -30.48
C GLN A 90 3.29 2.63 -31.54
N GLN A 91 4.49 2.16 -31.22
CA GLN A 91 5.63 2.10 -32.14
C GLN A 91 5.50 0.99 -33.20
N GLN A 92 4.73 -0.06 -32.90
CA GLN A 92 4.47 -1.16 -33.83
C GLN A 92 3.30 -0.86 -34.79
N LEU A 93 2.47 0.14 -34.48
CA LEU A 93 1.37 0.56 -35.35
C LEU A 93 1.93 1.27 -36.59
N PRO A 94 1.49 0.91 -37.82
CA PRO A 94 1.94 1.55 -39.04
C PRO A 94 1.69 3.07 -39.02
N ASP A 95 2.61 3.81 -39.64
CA ASP A 95 2.43 5.24 -39.91
C ASP A 95 1.45 5.40 -41.09
N GLY A 96 0.16 5.42 -40.79
CA GLY A 96 -0.88 5.63 -41.78
C GLY A 96 -2.20 6.05 -41.16
N ASP A 97 -2.88 6.98 -41.83
CA ASP A 97 -4.19 7.52 -41.41
C ASP A 97 -5.37 6.63 -41.85
N ALA A 98 -5.13 5.36 -42.15
CA ALA A 98 -6.21 4.42 -42.42
C ALA A 98 -7.12 4.35 -41.18
N ALA A 99 -8.42 4.57 -41.37
CA ALA A 99 -9.38 4.76 -40.28
C ALA A 99 -9.29 3.74 -39.14
N PRO A 100 -9.05 2.42 -39.36
CA PRO A 100 -8.89 1.45 -38.28
C PRO A 100 -7.63 1.68 -37.42
N ILE A 101 -6.51 2.06 -38.04
CA ILE A 101 -5.21 2.27 -37.37
C ILE A 101 -5.25 3.54 -36.53
N ALA A 102 -5.83 4.62 -37.07
CA ALA A 102 -6.02 5.88 -36.35
C ALA A 102 -6.89 5.70 -35.09
N VAL A 103 -7.97 4.91 -35.19
CA VAL A 103 -8.84 4.60 -34.05
C VAL A 103 -8.10 3.78 -32.98
N MET A 104 -7.32 2.77 -33.39
CA MET A 104 -6.52 1.98 -32.44
C MET A 104 -5.47 2.83 -31.71
N ARG A 105 -4.77 3.71 -32.43
CA ARG A 105 -3.79 4.64 -31.85
C ARG A 105 -4.46 5.54 -30.80
N ARG A 106 -5.62 6.10 -31.14
CA ARG A 106 -6.37 6.97 -30.23
C ARG A 106 -6.89 6.23 -28.99
N ALA A 107 -7.41 5.01 -29.17
CA ALA A 107 -7.87 4.18 -28.07
C ALA A 107 -6.73 3.85 -27.10
N LEU A 108 -5.54 3.57 -27.62
CA LEU A 108 -4.35 3.28 -26.83
C LEU A 108 -3.86 4.52 -26.05
N GLU A 109 -3.83 5.69 -26.70
CA GLU A 109 -3.51 6.96 -26.02
C GLU A 109 -4.47 7.25 -24.86
N VAL A 110 -5.78 7.17 -25.13
CA VAL A 110 -6.82 7.41 -24.11
C VAL A 110 -6.70 6.39 -22.99
N GLY A 111 -6.54 5.10 -23.31
CA GLY A 111 -6.40 4.03 -22.33
C GLY A 111 -5.18 4.19 -21.43
N CYS A 112 -4.02 4.55 -21.99
CA CYS A 112 -2.81 4.85 -21.20
C CYS A 112 -3.01 6.07 -20.29
N ALA A 113 -3.59 7.16 -20.80
CA ALA A 113 -3.84 8.36 -20.02
C ALA A 113 -4.86 8.13 -18.88
N SER A 114 -5.99 7.47 -19.18
CA SER A 114 -7.00 7.15 -18.18
C SER A 114 -6.49 6.15 -17.15
N GLY A 115 -5.69 5.16 -17.58
CA GLY A 115 -5.08 4.18 -16.69
C GLY A 115 -4.10 4.82 -15.70
N ALA A 116 -3.24 5.73 -16.16
CA ALA A 116 -2.31 6.47 -15.28
C ALA A 116 -3.06 7.37 -14.29
N ALA A 117 -4.11 8.05 -14.74
CA ALA A 117 -4.97 8.86 -13.88
C ALA A 117 -5.66 8.02 -12.80
N LEU A 118 -6.25 6.89 -13.18
CA LEU A 118 -6.91 5.96 -12.25
C LEU A 118 -5.92 5.33 -11.27
N SER A 119 -4.73 4.93 -11.72
CA SER A 119 -3.65 4.44 -10.86
C SER A 119 -3.27 5.50 -9.81
N THR A 120 -3.08 6.74 -10.25
CA THR A 120 -2.74 7.85 -9.35
C THR A 120 -3.83 8.11 -8.31
N ALA A 121 -5.09 8.20 -8.76
CA ALA A 121 -6.23 8.39 -7.86
C ALA A 121 -6.35 7.25 -6.85
N SER A 122 -6.19 6.00 -7.31
CA SER A 122 -6.25 4.81 -6.44
C SER A 122 -5.14 4.81 -5.39
N ARG A 123 -3.90 5.19 -5.76
CA ARG A 123 -2.78 5.33 -4.82
C ARG A 123 -3.05 6.41 -3.76
N GLN A 124 -3.60 7.55 -4.17
CA GLN A 124 -3.90 8.66 -3.26
C GLN A 124 -5.04 8.29 -2.29
N ALA A 125 -6.13 7.72 -2.81
CA ALA A 125 -7.26 7.28 -2.00
C ALA A 125 -6.85 6.17 -1.02
N GLY A 126 -6.09 5.18 -1.49
CA GLY A 126 -5.57 4.11 -0.65
C GLY A 126 -4.63 4.60 0.45
N HIS A 127 -3.69 5.49 0.12
CA HIS A 127 -2.79 6.10 1.10
C HIS A 127 -3.56 6.93 2.14
N PHE A 128 -4.51 7.77 1.70
CA PHE A 128 -5.36 8.54 2.60
C PHE A 128 -6.15 7.64 3.55
N ALA A 129 -6.77 6.57 3.03
CA ALA A 129 -7.51 5.63 3.85
C ALA A 129 -6.59 4.95 4.87
N ALA A 130 -5.45 4.42 4.44
CA ALA A 130 -4.50 3.75 5.32
C ALA A 130 -3.99 4.67 6.44
N THR A 131 -3.56 5.89 6.12
CA THR A 131 -3.02 6.83 7.12
C THR A 131 -4.07 7.27 8.13
N ASN A 132 -5.30 7.58 7.69
CA ASN A 132 -6.34 8.08 8.60
C ASN A 132 -7.00 6.96 9.43
N PHE A 133 -7.27 5.81 8.82
CA PHE A 133 -7.94 4.72 9.52
C PHE A 133 -7.01 3.98 10.48
N SER A 134 -5.73 3.78 10.13
CA SER A 134 -4.77 3.05 10.98
C SER A 134 -4.59 3.69 12.36
N GLY A 135 -4.59 5.03 12.45
CA GLY A 135 -4.45 5.75 13.73
C GLY A 135 -5.74 5.91 14.54
N THR A 136 -6.91 5.65 13.94
CA THR A 136 -8.21 5.89 14.57
C THR A 136 -8.42 5.04 15.84
N PRO A 137 -8.10 3.73 15.87
CA PRO A 137 -8.22 2.92 17.08
C PRO A 137 -7.38 3.44 18.26
N LEU A 138 -6.14 3.86 18.01
CA LEU A 138 -5.26 4.41 19.05
C LEU A 138 -5.82 5.72 19.61
N LYS A 139 -6.31 6.61 18.72
CA LYS A 139 -6.94 7.86 19.14
C LYS A 139 -8.17 7.59 20.00
N ALA A 140 -9.04 6.69 19.56
CA ALA A 140 -10.25 6.31 20.31
C ALA A 140 -9.91 5.74 21.69
N ALA A 141 -8.90 4.87 21.80
CA ALA A 141 -8.45 4.32 23.07
C ALA A 141 -7.96 5.42 24.04
N ARG A 142 -7.20 6.40 23.54
CA ARG A 142 -6.72 7.54 24.33
C ARG A 142 -7.86 8.48 24.74
N ASP A 143 -8.82 8.72 23.87
CA ASP A 143 -9.97 9.59 24.16
C ASP A 143 -10.89 8.96 25.22
N VAL A 144 -11.20 7.66 25.11
CA VAL A 144 -11.95 6.93 26.14
C VAL A 144 -11.23 6.98 27.49
N ARG A 145 -9.91 6.78 27.51
CA ARG A 145 -9.11 6.83 28.74
C ARG A 145 -9.20 8.19 29.43
N LYS A 146 -9.09 9.29 28.67
CA LYS A 146 -9.24 10.66 29.20
C LYS A 146 -10.60 10.87 29.88
N VAL A 147 -11.68 10.42 29.24
CA VAL A 147 -13.04 10.52 29.81
C VAL A 147 -13.17 9.72 31.10
N LEU A 148 -12.59 8.52 31.14
CA LEU A 148 -12.63 7.65 32.32
C LEU A 148 -11.78 8.15 33.50
N THR A 149 -10.72 8.93 33.26
CA THR A 149 -9.87 9.49 34.32
C THR A 149 -10.33 10.87 34.81
N GLN A 150 -11.28 11.51 34.13
CA GLN A 150 -11.87 12.80 34.53
C GLN A 150 -13.14 12.66 35.37
N ARG A 151 -13.58 11.42 35.64
CA ARG A 151 -14.65 11.09 36.59
C ARG A 151 -14.06 10.67 37.92
#